data_AF-A0A7W9TA10-F1
#
_entry.id   AF-A0A7W9TA10-F1
#
_cell.length_a   1.000
_cell.length_b   1.000
_cell.length_c   1.000
_cell.angle_alpha   90.00
_cell.angle_beta   90.00
_cell.angle_gamma   90.00
#
_symmetry.space_group_name_H-M   'P 1'
#
loop_
_entity.id
_entity.type
_entity.pdbx_description
1 polymer ?
#
loop_
_entity_poly.entity_id
_entity_poly.type
_entity_poly.pdbx_seq_one_letter_code
_entity_poly.pdbx_strand_id
1 'polypeptide(L)'
;MADSEAKVPNPRKADLERLRSDLAKEVESIRKALKGPAEQIGGDKVWVGKNARAWHQELEGRNKKLGEQVNKLLPILDAAIRSEPEKVSQSEARMYNKDA
;
A
#
# COMPACT_ATOMS: atom_id res chain seq x y z
N MET A 1 29.17 -24.44 26.84
CA MET A 1 28.34 -24.95 25.73
C MET A 1 27.54 -23.75 25.25
N ALA A 2 27.98 -23.09 24.18
CA ALA A 2 27.25 -21.96 23.63
C ALA A 2 26.15 -22.54 22.74
N ASP A 3 24.94 -22.62 23.27
CA ASP A 3 23.76 -22.96 22.48
C ASP A 3 23.71 -21.99 21.30
N SER A 4 23.97 -22.53 20.11
CA SER A 4 23.78 -21.79 18.86
C SER A 4 22.28 -21.58 18.74
N GLU A 5 21.78 -20.41 19.19
CA GLU A 5 20.36 -20.06 19.12
C GLU A 5 19.81 -20.42 17.75
N ALA A 6 18.75 -21.24 17.72
CA ALA A 6 18.10 -21.63 16.48
C ALA A 6 17.61 -20.37 15.77
N LYS A 7 18.11 -20.14 14.54
CA LYS A 7 17.66 -19.05 13.69
C LYS A 7 16.30 -19.39 13.09
N VAL A 8 15.28 -18.62 13.42
CA VAL A 8 13.90 -18.77 12.94
C VAL A 8 13.57 -17.68 11.91
N PRO A 9 12.57 -17.89 11.02
CA PRO A 9 12.11 -16.84 10.12
C PRO A 9 11.73 -15.57 10.87
N ASN A 10 12.04 -14.41 10.30
CA ASN A 10 11.75 -13.11 10.91
C ASN A 10 10.25 -12.77 10.83
N PRO A 11 9.51 -12.75 11.96
CA PRO A 11 8.08 -12.44 11.95
C PRO A 11 7.79 -11.00 11.49
N ARG A 12 8.68 -10.04 11.81
CA ARG A 12 8.55 -8.64 11.37
C ARG A 12 8.63 -8.51 9.86
N LYS A 13 9.53 -9.25 9.23
CA LYS A 13 9.65 -9.27 7.76
C LYS A 13 8.39 -9.83 7.12
N ALA A 14 7.85 -10.92 7.66
CA ALA A 14 6.60 -11.51 7.17
C ALA A 14 5.41 -10.54 7.31
N ASP A 15 5.32 -9.78 8.41
CA ASP A 15 4.27 -8.78 8.58
C ASP A 15 4.42 -7.59 7.62
N LEU A 16 5.64 -7.11 7.38
CA LEU A 16 5.88 -6.08 6.38
C LEU A 16 5.51 -6.55 4.96
N GLU A 17 5.80 -7.80 4.62
CA GLU A 17 5.40 -8.41 3.35
C GLU A 17 3.87 -8.51 3.21
N ARG A 18 3.17 -8.90 4.30
CA ARG A 18 1.70 -8.90 4.34
C ARG A 18 1.16 -7.48 4.16
N LEU A 19 1.67 -6.52 4.93
CA LEU A 19 1.26 -5.11 4.84
C LEU A 19 1.46 -4.55 3.44
N ARG A 20 2.58 -4.88 2.78
CA ARG A 20 2.84 -4.49 1.39
C ARG A 20 1.81 -5.09 0.43
N SER A 21 1.48 -6.37 0.60
CA SER A 21 0.48 -7.07 -0.23
C SER A 21 -0.91 -6.44 -0.09
N ASP A 22 -1.31 -6.12 1.14
CA ASP A 22 -2.62 -5.54 1.41
C ASP A 22 -2.69 -4.09 0.92
N LEU A 23 -1.64 -3.30 1.16
CA LEU A 23 -1.54 -1.96 0.60
C LEU A 23 -1.64 -2.00 -0.93
N ALA A 24 -0.92 -2.91 -1.60
CA ALA A 24 -0.98 -3.05 -3.06
C ALA A 24 -2.40 -3.29 -3.59
N LYS A 25 -3.20 -4.10 -2.90
CA LYS A 25 -4.62 -4.33 -3.25
C LYS A 25 -5.45 -3.07 -3.04
N GLU A 26 -5.25 -2.37 -1.93
CA GLU A 26 -5.96 -1.11 -1.63
C GLU A 26 -5.64 -0.02 -2.64
N VAL A 27 -4.38 0.14 -3.04
CA VAL A 27 -3.96 1.07 -4.11
C VAL A 27 -4.81 0.86 -5.36
N GLU A 28 -4.94 -0.39 -5.76
CA GLU A 28 -5.63 -0.75 -6.99
C GLU A 28 -7.15 -0.55 -6.87
N SER A 29 -7.72 -0.82 -5.69
CA SER A 29 -9.11 -0.50 -5.38
C SER A 29 -9.38 1.00 -5.49
N ILE A 30 -8.53 1.82 -4.86
CA ILE A 30 -8.63 3.29 -4.86
C ILE A 30 -8.55 3.86 -6.29
N ARG A 31 -7.60 3.38 -7.10
CA ARG A 31 -7.45 3.79 -8.50
C ARG A 31 -8.70 3.53 -9.33
N LYS A 32 -9.37 2.40 -9.08
CA LYS A 32 -10.61 2.00 -9.76
C LYS A 32 -11.82 2.76 -9.26
N ALA A 33 -11.91 3.00 -7.95
CA ALA A 33 -13.06 3.64 -7.31
C ALA A 33 -13.34 5.04 -7.87
N LEU A 34 -12.30 5.80 -8.23
CA LEU A 34 -12.46 7.16 -8.78
C LEU A 34 -12.61 7.19 -10.30
N LYS A 35 -12.21 6.13 -11.00
CA LYS A 35 -12.31 6.05 -12.46
C LYS A 35 -13.76 5.96 -12.95
N GLY A 36 -14.57 5.10 -12.33
CA GLY A 36 -15.98 4.91 -12.72
C GLY A 36 -16.83 6.20 -12.61
N PRO A 37 -16.85 6.89 -11.46
CA PRO A 37 -17.56 8.16 -11.30
C PRO A 37 -17.04 9.26 -12.24
N ALA A 38 -15.73 9.32 -12.49
CA ALA A 38 -15.14 10.28 -13.43
C ALA A 38 -15.67 10.07 -14.86
N GLU A 39 -15.70 8.82 -15.35
CA GLU A 39 -16.18 8.48 -16.69
C GLU A 39 -17.68 8.77 -16.88
N GLN A 40 -18.51 8.54 -15.86
CA GLN A 40 -19.96 8.76 -15.94
C GLN A 40 -20.36 10.24 -15.97
N ILE A 41 -19.68 11.07 -15.19
CA ILE A 41 -20.04 12.49 -15.02
C ILE A 41 -19.31 13.38 -16.04
N GLY A 42 -18.10 13.03 -16.47
CA GLY A 42 -17.34 13.79 -17.47
C GLY A 42 -17.52 13.34 -18.92
N GLY A 43 -18.12 12.16 -19.15
CA GLY A 43 -18.33 11.59 -20.49
C GLY A 43 -19.59 12.08 -21.20
N ASP A 44 -20.14 13.23 -20.82
CA ASP A 44 -21.36 13.84 -21.36
C ASP A 44 -22.64 12.96 -21.31
N LYS A 45 -22.65 11.90 -20.49
CA LYS A 45 -23.79 10.95 -20.38
C LYS A 45 -24.87 11.35 -19.40
N VAL A 46 -24.51 11.94 -18.26
CA VAL A 46 -25.46 12.21 -17.15
C VAL A 46 -25.44 13.67 -16.73
N TRP A 47 -24.29 14.35 -16.84
CA TRP A 47 -24.14 15.76 -16.53
C TRP A 47 -23.25 16.42 -17.59
N VAL A 48 -23.76 17.47 -18.23
CA VAL A 48 -23.11 18.15 -19.35
C VAL A 48 -22.87 19.63 -19.04
N GLY A 49 -21.90 20.23 -19.72
CA GLY A 49 -21.60 21.67 -19.65
C GLY A 49 -20.33 22.01 -18.88
N LYS A 50 -20.03 23.32 -18.77
CA LYS A 50 -18.74 23.83 -18.24
C LYS A 50 -18.44 23.32 -16.83
N ASN A 51 -19.45 23.25 -15.96
CA ASN A 51 -19.28 22.81 -14.58
C ASN A 51 -19.00 21.30 -14.49
N ALA A 52 -19.66 20.49 -15.33
CA ALA A 52 -19.40 19.04 -15.40
C ALA A 52 -17.96 18.75 -15.84
N ARG A 53 -17.46 19.48 -16.84
CA ARG A 53 -16.07 19.38 -17.31
C ARG A 53 -15.06 19.78 -16.24
N ALA A 54 -15.31 20.88 -15.53
CA ALA A 54 -14.44 21.35 -14.45
C ALA A 54 -14.39 20.32 -13.30
N TRP A 55 -15.53 19.77 -12.93
CA TRP A 55 -15.61 18.71 -11.91
C TRP A 55 -14.87 17.44 -12.34
N HIS A 56 -15.01 17.02 -13.60
CA HIS A 56 -14.30 15.86 -14.13
C HIS A 56 -12.77 16.03 -14.05
N GLN A 57 -12.26 17.18 -14.50
CA GLN A 57 -10.84 17.52 -14.42
C GLN A 57 -10.33 17.55 -12.99
N GLU A 58 -11.13 18.08 -12.05
CA GLU A 58 -10.78 18.09 -10.64
C GLU A 58 -10.68 16.67 -10.06
N LEU A 59 -11.67 15.82 -10.36
CA LEU A 59 -11.69 14.44 -9.90
C LEU A 59 -10.52 13.64 -10.48
N GLU A 60 -10.23 13.80 -11.77
CA GLU A 60 -9.07 13.19 -12.42
C GLU A 60 -7.75 13.64 -11.76
N GLY A 61 -7.61 14.94 -11.50
CA GLY A 61 -6.44 15.50 -10.81
C GLY A 61 -6.26 14.96 -9.39
N ARG A 62 -7.35 14.82 -8.63
CA ARG A 62 -7.36 14.21 -7.29
C ARG A 62 -6.98 12.73 -7.35
N ASN A 63 -7.54 11.97 -8.29
CA ASN A 63 -7.21 10.56 -8.50
C ASN A 63 -5.72 10.37 -8.82
N LYS A 64 -5.18 11.21 -9.71
CA LYS A 64 -3.75 11.19 -10.04
C LYS A 64 -2.88 11.49 -8.82
N LYS A 65 -3.18 12.54 -8.05
CA LYS A 65 -2.45 12.87 -6.81
C LYS A 65 -2.48 11.74 -5.80
N LEU A 66 -3.63 11.10 -5.62
CA LEU A 66 -3.77 9.96 -4.72
C LEU A 66 -2.92 8.78 -5.20
N GLY A 67 -2.93 8.48 -6.51
CA GLY A 67 -2.05 7.49 -7.11
C GLY A 67 -0.57 7.79 -6.89
N GLU A 68 -0.14 9.06 -7.00
CA GLU A 68 1.23 9.50 -6.74
C GLU A 68 1.63 9.35 -5.27
N GLN A 69 0.75 9.72 -4.33
CA GLN A 69 1.01 9.56 -2.89
C GLN A 69 1.16 8.10 -2.51
N VAL A 70 0.25 7.26 -3.01
CA VAL A 70 0.24 5.84 -2.72
C VAL A 70 1.44 5.13 -3.37
N ASN A 71 1.86 5.56 -4.56
CA ASN A 71 3.09 5.07 -5.21
C ASN A 71 4.36 5.36 -4.41
N LYS A 72 4.34 6.29 -3.43
CA LYS A 72 5.48 6.53 -2.53
C LYS A 72 5.51 5.56 -1.35
N LEU A 73 4.36 5.00 -0.96
CA LEU A 73 4.27 4.12 0.20
C LEU A 73 4.84 2.72 -0.07
N LEU A 74 4.58 2.16 -1.26
CA LEU A 74 5.12 0.84 -1.63
C LEU A 74 6.66 0.79 -1.62
N PRO A 75 7.39 1.76 -2.19
CA PRO A 75 8.86 1.82 -2.07
C PRO A 75 9.38 1.93 -0.64
N ILE A 76 8.64 2.61 0.26
CA ILE A 76 9.03 2.71 1.68
C ILE A 76 8.94 1.33 2.34
N LEU A 77 7.86 0.58 2.10
CA LEU A 77 7.72 -0.80 2.58
C LEU A 77 8.77 -1.71 1.94
N ASP A 78 9.03 -1.58 0.63
CA ASP A 78 10.07 -2.34 -0.07
C ASP A 78 11.47 -2.07 0.50
N ALA A 79 11.75 -0.84 0.94
CA ALA A 79 12.99 -0.50 1.62
C ALA A 79 13.05 -1.14 3.01
N ALA A 80 11.96 -1.07 3.78
CA ALA A 80 11.88 -1.69 5.10
C ALA A 80 12.09 -3.22 5.02
N ILE A 81 11.36 -3.92 4.13
CA ILE A 81 11.49 -5.37 3.93
C ILE A 81 12.93 -5.77 3.57
N ARG A 82 13.60 -4.98 2.71
CA ARG A 82 15.00 -5.23 2.34
C ARG A 82 15.98 -5.00 3.48
N SER A 83 15.65 -4.12 4.42
CA SER A 83 16.48 -3.87 5.60
C SER A 83 16.30 -4.93 6.69
N GLU A 84 15.23 -5.73 6.64
CA GLU A 84 14.99 -6.80 7.59
C GLU A 84 15.76 -8.08 7.24
N PRO A 85 16.42 -8.72 8.22
CA PRO A 85 17.05 -10.02 8.02
C PRO A 85 16.00 -11.11 7.74
N GLU A 86 16.37 -12.10 6.92
CA GLU A 86 15.50 -13.27 6.62
C GLU A 86 15.21 -14.12 7.87
N LYS A 87 16.21 -14.23 8.76
CA LYS A 87 16.13 -15.03 9.98
C LYS A 87 16.69 -14.25 11.16
N VAL A 88 16.04 -14.39 12.29
CA VAL A 88 16.39 -13.79 13.59
C VAL A 88 16.56 -14.90 14.63
N SER A 89 17.08 -14.57 15.81
CA SER A 89 17.10 -15.54 16.90
C SER A 89 15.69 -15.87 17.37
N GLN A 90 15.53 -17.02 18.02
CA GLN A 90 14.24 -17.39 18.60
C GLN A 90 13.80 -16.42 19.71
N SER A 91 14.74 -15.80 20.43
CA SER A 91 14.46 -14.79 21.45
C SER A 91 13.93 -13.50 20.82
N GLU A 92 14.56 -13.00 19.76
CA GLU A 92 14.11 -11.83 18.98
C GLU A 92 12.71 -12.03 18.40
N ALA A 93 12.45 -13.19 17.78
CA ALA A 93 11.13 -13.51 17.24
C ALA A 93 10.03 -13.55 18.31
N ARG A 94 10.34 -14.10 19.50
CA ARG A 94 9.39 -14.13 20.63
C ARG A 94 9.12 -12.76 21.20
N MET A 95 10.12 -11.87 21.24
CA MET A 95 9.93 -10.50 21.70
C MET A 95 9.01 -9.74 20.74
N TYR A 96 9.27 -9.81 19.44
CA TYR A 96 8.39 -9.18 18.43
C TYR A 96 6.94 -9.65 18.56
N ASN A 97 6.70 -10.96 18.67
CA ASN A 97 5.34 -11.51 18.78
C ASN A 97 4.63 -11.18 20.10
N LYS A 98 5.34 -10.72 21.14
CA LYS A 98 4.71 -10.23 22.38
C LYS A 98 4.29 -8.77 22.29
N ASP A 99 5.00 -8.00 21.48
CA ASP A 99 4.80 -6.56 21.31
C ASP A 99 3.90 -6.22 20.11
N ALA A 100 3.72 -7.17 19.17
CA ALA A 100 2.83 -7.09 18.01
C ALA A 100 1.37 -7.43 18.37
#